data_AF-A0AB36J4S7-F1
#
_entry.id   AF-A0AB36J4S7-F1
#
_cell.length_a   1.000
_cell.length_b   1.000
_cell.length_c   1.000
_cell.angle_alpha   90.00
_cell.angle_beta   90.00
_cell.angle_gamma   90.00
#
_symmetry.space_group_name_H-M   'P 1'
#
loop_
_entity.id
_entity.type
_entity.pdbx_description
1 polymer ?
#
loop_
_entity_poly.entity_id
_entity_poly.type
_entity_poly.pdbx_seq_one_letter_code
_entity_poly.pdbx_strand_id
1 'polypeptide(L)' 'MDCNELVELVTAYLDDALDEQTRARFVDHLQACDGCENYLQQFRMTVATLGKVPDEELDPAFRDRLLSAFRHWQ' A
#
# COMPACT_ATOMS: atom_id res chain seq x y z
N MET A 1 3.83 -3.74 -19.62
CA MET A 1 5.09 -3.39 -18.95
C MET A 1 5.97 -4.61 -18.85
N ASP A 2 7.28 -4.44 -18.71
CA ASP A 2 8.20 -5.53 -18.36
C ASP A 2 8.37 -5.66 -16.85
N CYS A 3 9.14 -6.67 -16.39
CA CYS A 3 9.33 -6.92 -14.97
C CYS A 3 10.06 -5.79 -14.25
N ASN A 4 10.98 -5.08 -14.93
CA ASN A 4 11.74 -3.98 -14.30
C ASN A 4 10.81 -2.78 -14.07
N GLU A 5 10.01 -2.42 -15.09
CA GLU A 5 9.01 -1.36 -14.97
C GLU A 5 7.99 -1.70 -13.87
N LEU A 6 7.57 -2.96 -13.73
CA LEU A 6 6.67 -3.38 -12.65
C LEU A 6 7.30 -3.20 -11.27
N VAL A 7 8.53 -3.68 -11.09
CA VAL A 7 9.24 -3.63 -9.81
C VAL A 7 9.37 -2.20 -9.29
N GLU A 8 9.69 -1.25 -10.17
CA GLU A 8 9.78 0.19 -9.82
C GLU A 8 8.42 0.79 -9.41
N LEU A 9 7.32 0.21 -9.86
CA LEU A 9 5.95 0.72 -9.60
C LEU A 9 5.25 0.04 -8.42
N VAL A 10 5.85 -0.97 -7.77
CA VAL A 10 5.18 -1.73 -6.69
C VAL A 10 4.71 -0.84 -5.55
N THR A 11 5.55 0.10 -5.09
CA THR A 11 5.17 1.00 -4.00
C THR A 11 4.00 1.91 -4.40
N ALA A 12 4.08 2.52 -5.59
CA ALA A 12 3.00 3.37 -6.09
C ALA A 12 1.68 2.60 -6.29
N TYR A 13 1.75 1.31 -6.67
CA TYR A 13 0.57 0.44 -6.72
C TYR A 13 -0.02 0.17 -5.33
N LEU A 14 0.83 -0.09 -4.33
CA LEU A 14 0.38 -0.34 -2.94
C LEU A 14 -0.22 0.91 -2.29
N ASP A 15 0.28 2.08 -2.64
CA ASP A 15 -0.19 3.39 -2.16
C ASP A 15 -1.39 3.93 -2.96
N ASP A 16 -1.92 3.17 -3.91
CA ASP A 16 -3.01 3.56 -4.84
C ASP A 16 -2.72 4.88 -5.58
N ALA A 17 -1.45 5.09 -5.92
CA ALA A 17 -0.93 6.33 -6.53
C ALA A 17 -0.72 6.22 -8.05
N LEU A 18 -1.05 5.08 -8.66
CA LEU A 18 -0.99 4.90 -10.11
C LEU A 18 -2.22 5.51 -10.79
N ASP A 19 -2.02 6.12 -11.96
CA ASP A 19 -3.13 6.42 -12.86
C ASP A 19 -3.78 5.12 -13.38
N GLU A 20 -5.03 5.23 -13.84
CA GLU A 20 -5.84 4.07 -14.27
C GLU A 20 -5.18 3.26 -15.38
N GLN A 21 -4.53 3.91 -16.35
CA GLN A 21 -3.91 3.22 -17.48
C GLN A 21 -2.67 2.43 -17.02
N THR A 22 -1.85 3.04 -16.17
CA THR A 22 -0.68 2.38 -15.59
C THR A 22 -1.08 1.23 -14.67
N ARG A 23 -2.12 1.41 -13.86
CA ARG A 23 -2.69 0.37 -12.99
C ARG A 23 -3.20 -0.83 -13.77
N ALA A 24 -3.90 -0.60 -14.88
CA ALA A 24 -4.37 -1.69 -15.76
C ALA A 24 -3.18 -2.48 -16.33
N ARG A 25 -2.18 -1.80 -16.91
CA ARG A 25 -0.95 -2.45 -17.42
C ARG A 25 -0.20 -3.25 -16.34
N PHE A 26 -0.22 -2.77 -15.10
CA PHE A 26 0.41 -3.43 -13.95
C PHE A 26 -0.32 -4.74 -13.60
N VAL A 27 -1.65 -4.68 -13.49
CA VAL A 27 -2.49 -5.86 -13.21
C VAL A 27 -2.38 -6.89 -14.32
N ASP A 28 -2.41 -6.47 -15.59
CA ASP A 28 -2.23 -7.36 -16.74
C ASP A 28 -0.90 -8.12 -16.67
N HIS A 29 0.18 -7.45 -16.24
CA HIS A 29 1.48 -8.09 -16.09
C HIS A 29 1.48 -9.11 -14.95
N LEU A 30 0.88 -8.78 -13.79
CA LEU A 30 0.79 -9.73 -12.67
C LEU A 30 0.07 -11.03 -13.07
N GLN A 31 -0.96 -10.94 -13.91
CA GLN A 31 -1.69 -12.11 -14.40
C GLN A 31 -0.86 -13.00 -15.34
N ALA A 32 0.16 -12.43 -15.98
CA ALA A 32 1.00 -13.10 -16.97
C ALA A 32 2.37 -13.55 -16.42
N CYS A 33 2.73 -13.17 -15.19
CA CYS A 33 4.06 -13.41 -14.64
C CYS A 33 4.04 -13.79 -13.16
N ASP A 34 4.14 -15.09 -12.88
CA ASP A 34 4.24 -15.65 -11.53
C ASP A 34 5.40 -15.02 -10.72
N GLY A 35 6.49 -14.64 -11.37
CA GLY A 35 7.64 -14.00 -10.71
C GLY A 35 7.27 -12.64 -10.10
N CYS A 36 6.54 -11.82 -10.85
CA CYS A 36 6.10 -10.51 -10.40
C CYS A 36 4.93 -10.61 -9.41
N GLU A 37 4.05 -11.61 -9.54
CA GLU A 37 3.05 -11.91 -8.50
C GLU A 37 3.74 -12.23 -7.17
N ASN A 38 4.72 -13.14 -7.18
CA ASN A 38 5.48 -13.50 -5.99
C ASN A 38 6.23 -12.28 -5.39
N TYR A 39 6.80 -11.44 -6.25
CA TYR A 39 7.48 -10.21 -5.82
C TYR A 39 6.52 -9.26 -5.08
N LEU A 40 5.31 -9.06 -5.61
CA LEU A 40 4.28 -8.25 -4.95
C LEU A 40 3.88 -8.85 -3.59
N GLN A 41 3.74 -10.18 -3.50
CA GLN A 41 3.43 -10.85 -2.23
C GLN A 41 4.52 -10.64 -1.19
N GLN A 42 5.80 -10.69 -1.57
CA GLN A 42 6.92 -10.40 -0.67
C GLN A 42 6.86 -8.96 -0.12
N PHE A 43 6.53 -7.99 -0.97
CA PHE A 43 6.31 -6.61 -0.52
C PHE A 43 5.15 -6.51 0.47
N ARG A 44 4.00 -7.12 0.18
CA ARG A 44 2.84 -7.14 1.08
C ARG A 44 3.18 -7.76 2.44
N MET A 45 3.93 -8.86 2.46
CA MET A 45 4.42 -9.48 3.70
C MET A 45 5.35 -8.56 4.48
N THR A 46 6.26 -7.86 3.80
CA THR A 46 7.19 -6.90 4.41
C THR A 46 6.41 -5.76 5.08
N VAL A 47 5.47 -5.13 4.35
CA VAL A 47 4.60 -4.07 4.88
C VAL A 47 3.80 -4.56 6.08
N ALA A 48 3.16 -5.72 5.98
CA ALA A 48 2.38 -6.29 7.07
C ALA A 48 3.22 -6.67 8.30
N THR A 49 4.50 -7.00 8.11
CA THR A 49 5.42 -7.32 9.21
C THR A 49 5.87 -6.04 9.91
N LEU A 50 6.25 -5.01 9.14
CA LEU A 50 6.67 -3.73 9.69
C LEU A 50 5.51 -2.97 10.35
N GLY A 51 4.29 -3.07 9.80
CA GLY A 51 3.08 -2.47 10.39
C GLY A 51 2.63 -3.07 11.72
N LYS A 52 3.25 -4.17 12.18
CA LYS A 52 3.01 -4.75 13.52
C LYS A 52 3.99 -4.22 14.57
N VAL A 53 5.02 -3.48 14.15
CA VAL A 53 5.91 -2.83 15.09
C VAL A 53 5.09 -1.76 15.81
N PRO A 54 5.00 -1.79 17.15
CA PRO A 54 4.26 -0.77 17.88
C PRO A 54 4.90 0.59 17.61
N ASP A 55 4.11 1.52 17.07
CA ASP A 55 4.45 2.93 17.15
C ASP A 55 4.37 3.40 18.61
N GLU A 56 4.93 4.58 18.89
CA GLU A 56 4.62 5.27 20.15
C GLU A 56 3.10 5.37 20.30
N GLU A 57 2.57 4.80 21.38
CA GLU A 57 1.13 4.87 21.65
C GLU A 57 0.72 6.35 21.70
N LEU A 58 -0.24 6.71 20.85
CA LEU A 58 -0.84 8.04 20.91
C LEU A 58 -1.43 8.25 22.30
N ASP A 59 -1.08 9.38 22.94
CA ASP A 59 -1.71 9.82 24.17
C ASP A 59 -3.25 9.67 24.05
N PRO A 60 -3.90 8.88 24.92
CA PRO A 60 -5.35 8.66 24.84
C PRO A 60 -6.16 9.96 24.78
N ALA A 61 -5.73 11.00 25.49
CA ALA A 61 -6.40 12.29 25.46
C ALA A 61 -6.24 13.02 24.11
N PHE A 62 -5.11 12.82 23.41
CA PHE A 62 -4.92 13.31 22.05
C PHE A 62 -5.79 12.53 21.05
N ARG A 63 -5.84 11.20 21.16
CA ARG A 63 -6.71 10.34 20.34
C ARG A 63 -8.18 10.75 20.45
N ASP A 64 -8.67 10.98 21.66
CA ASP A 64 -10.07 11.38 21.89
C ASP A 64 -10.39 12.74 21.29
N ARG A 65 -9.45 13.70 21.40
CA ARG A 65 -9.58 15.03 20.77
C ARG A 65 -9.62 14.92 19.25
N LEU A 66 -8.75 14.11 18.66
CA LEU A 66 -8.71 13.86 17.21
C LEU A 66 -10.03 13.26 16.73
N LEU A 67 -10.50 12.17 17.35
CA LEU A 67 -11.78 11.55 17.02
C LEU A 67 -12.96 12.50 17.19
N SER A 68 -12.91 13.38 18.20
CA SER A 68 -13.95 14.40 18.40
C SER A 68 -14.00 15.45 17.31
N ALA A 69 -12.85 15.86 16.77
CA ALA A 69 -12.77 16.87 15.72
C ALA A 69 -13.43 16.37 14.42
N PHE A 70 -13.28 15.09 14.10
CA PHE A 70 -13.81 14.51 12.86
C PHE A 70 -15.21 13.89 13.00
N ARG A 71 -15.80 13.87 14.20
CA ARG A 71 -17.10 13.21 14.47
C ARG A 71 -18.28 13.78 13.68
N HIS A 72 -18.20 15.03 13.22
CA HIS A 72 -19.25 15.70 12.46
C HIS A 72 -18.73 16.27 11.13
N TRP A 73 -17.63 15.73 10.62
CA TRP A 73 -17.02 16.21 9.39
C TRP A 73 -17.83 15.73 8.18
N GLN A 74 -18.18 16.68 7.29
CA GLN A 74 -18.89 16.50 6.02
C GLN A 74 -18.01 16.92 4.86
#